data_AF-A0ABD4UHD6-F1
#
_entry.id   AF-A0ABD4UHD6-F1
#
_cell.length_a   1.000
_cell.length_b   1.000
_cell.length_c   1.000
_cell.angle_alpha   90.00
_cell.angle_beta   90.00
_cell.angle_gamma   90.00
#
_symmetry.space_group_name_H-M   'P 1'
#
loop_
_entity.id
_entity.type
_entity.pdbx_description
1 polymer ?
#
loop_
_entity_poly.entity_id
_entity_poly.type
_entity_poly.pdbx_seq_one_letter_code
_entity_poly.pdbx_strand_id
1 'polypeptide(L)'
;MSEGRSILLSPANREFTTVEAAHFLNVSRPFVIKEIEAGRLGHRMVGTHRRIAFDDLLAYRRDMRGKQMAALERMADNARDLGLDY
;
A
#
# COMPACT_ATOMS: atom_id res chain seq x y z
N MET A 1 5.39 -22.29 14.41
CA MET A 1 6.10 -22.13 13.13
C MET A 1 6.54 -20.67 13.04
N SER A 2 7.84 -20.44 13.23
CA SER A 2 8.51 -19.15 13.00
C SER A 2 8.28 -18.74 11.54
N GLU A 3 8.12 -17.46 11.19
CA GLU A 3 9.07 -16.38 11.44
C GLU A 3 8.35 -15.04 11.52
N GLY A 4 8.51 -14.35 12.65
CA GLY A 4 8.42 -12.90 12.67
C GLY A 4 9.58 -12.34 11.87
N ARG A 5 9.36 -12.00 10.59
CA ARG A 5 10.34 -11.22 9.81
C ARG A 5 9.95 -9.75 9.88
N SER A 6 10.44 -9.10 10.92
CA SER A 6 10.58 -7.64 11.01
C SER A 6 11.55 -7.18 9.90
N ILE A 7 11.03 -6.88 8.72
CA ILE A 7 11.83 -6.27 7.64
C ILE A 7 11.85 -4.76 7.86
N LEU A 8 12.65 -4.32 8.84
CA LEU A 8 12.99 -2.91 9.03
C LEU A 8 14.51 -2.81 9.19
N LEU A 9 15.24 -2.77 8.08
CA LEU A 9 16.60 -2.23 8.05
C LEU A 9 16.85 -1.49 6.72
N SER A 10 17.16 -0.20 6.89
CA SER A 10 17.56 0.88 5.96
C SER A 10 18.59 0.43 4.89
N PRO A 11 18.69 1.04 3.68
CA PRO A 11 19.13 2.44 3.43
C PRO A 11 18.17 3.25 2.53
N ALA A 12 18.38 4.56 2.43
CA ALA A 12 17.57 5.53 1.65
C ALA A 12 17.40 5.24 0.14
N ASN A 13 18.08 4.22 -0.40
CA ASN A 13 17.96 3.76 -1.80
C ASN A 13 17.44 2.31 -1.88
N ARG A 14 16.68 1.84 -0.89
CA ARG A 14 16.14 0.48 -0.92
C ARG A 14 14.98 0.38 -1.90
N GLU A 15 15.05 -0.63 -2.74
CA GLU A 15 13.98 -1.02 -3.63
C GLU A 15 13.31 -2.29 -3.17
N PHE A 16 12.02 -2.37 -3.45
CA PHE A 16 11.14 -3.42 -3.02
C PHE A 16 10.75 -4.25 -4.25
N THR A 17 10.80 -5.57 -4.09
CA THR A 17 10.08 -6.48 -4.98
C THR A 17 8.57 -6.27 -4.84
N THR A 18 7.80 -6.73 -5.84
CA THR A 18 6.32 -6.70 -5.73
C THR A 18 5.79 -7.49 -4.53
N VAL A 19 6.53 -8.50 -4.07
CA VAL A 19 6.18 -9.30 -2.89
C VAL A 19 6.41 -8.49 -1.62
N GLU A 20 7.61 -7.93 -1.44
CA GLU A 20 7.92 -7.10 -0.27
C GLU A 20 7.03 -5.86 -0.20
N ALA A 21 6.73 -5.23 -1.33
CA ALA A 21 5.79 -4.11 -1.40
C ALA A 21 4.38 -4.51 -0.95
N ALA A 22 3.91 -5.69 -1.36
CA ALA A 22 2.62 -6.22 -0.94
C ALA A 22 2.56 -6.46 0.57
N HIS A 23 3.62 -7.06 1.13
CA HIS A 23 3.75 -7.22 2.58
C HIS A 23 3.79 -5.87 3.31
N PHE A 24 4.54 -4.90 2.80
CA PHE A 24 4.64 -3.57 3.41
C PHE A 24 3.30 -2.82 3.41
N LEU A 25 2.54 -2.92 2.32
CA LEU A 25 1.22 -2.30 2.18
C LEU A 25 0.11 -3.11 2.86
N ASN A 26 0.42 -4.31 3.36
CA ASN A 26 -0.55 -5.26 3.93
C ASN A 26 -1.69 -5.61 2.95
N VAL A 27 -1.32 -5.89 1.70
CA VAL A 27 -2.23 -6.25 0.59
C VAL A 27 -1.71 -7.47 -0.14
N SER A 28 -2.49 -7.99 -1.08
CA SER A 28 -2.05 -9.10 -1.93
C SER A 28 -1.07 -8.62 -3.01
N ARG A 29 -0.14 -9.50 -3.43
CA ARG A 29 0.76 -9.21 -4.56
C ARG A 29 0.01 -8.86 -5.86
N PRO A 30 -1.07 -9.57 -6.26
CA PRO A 30 -1.85 -9.19 -7.44
C PRO A 30 -2.39 -7.76 -7.38
N PHE A 31 -2.78 -7.28 -6.19
CA PHE A 31 -3.19 -5.89 -6.01
C PHE A 31 -2.04 -4.94 -6.36
N VAL A 32 -0.84 -5.14 -5.83
CA VAL A 32 0.33 -4.30 -6.16
C VAL A 32 0.61 -4.28 -7.66
N ILE A 33 0.51 -5.43 -8.34
CA ILE A 33 0.70 -5.50 -9.81
C ILE A 33 -0.36 -4.65 -10.52
N LYS A 34 -1.63 -4.75 -10.13
CA LYS A 34 -2.71 -3.95 -10.71
C LYS A 34 -2.48 -2.45 -10.53
N GLU A 35 -1.97 -2.02 -9.38
CA GLU A 35 -1.69 -0.61 -9.11
C GLU A 35 -0.51 -0.08 -9.95
N ILE A 36 0.49 -0.92 -10.20
CA ILE A 36 1.59 -0.62 -11.12
C ILE A 36 1.09 -0.52 -12.56
N GLU A 37 0.30 -1.49 -13.02
CA GLU A 37 -0.25 -1.51 -14.38
C GLU A 37 -1.20 -0.33 -14.63
N ALA A 38 -1.90 0.12 -13.58
CA ALA A 38 -2.73 1.31 -13.64
C ALA A 38 -1.94 2.64 -13.49
N GLY A 39 -0.62 2.59 -13.39
CA GLY A 39 0.25 3.76 -13.27
C GLY A 39 0.15 4.50 -11.93
N ARG A 40 -0.51 3.92 -10.92
CA ARG A 40 -0.70 4.55 -9.61
C ARG A 40 0.46 4.29 -8.65
N LEU A 41 1.21 3.21 -8.86
CA LEU A 41 2.40 2.90 -8.10
C LEU A 41 3.64 2.95 -9.00
N GLY A 42 4.56 3.85 -8.67
CA GLY A 42 5.85 3.98 -9.34
C GLY A 42 6.64 2.68 -9.30
N HIS A 43 7.28 2.35 -10.42
CA HIS A 43 8.18 1.20 -10.51
C HIS A 43 9.23 1.43 -11.58
N ARG A 44 10.33 0.69 -11.48
CA ARG A 44 11.29 0.53 -12.55
C ARG A 44 11.53 -0.94 -12.86
N MET A 45 12.06 -1.18 -14.05
CA MET A 45 12.51 -2.50 -14.47
C MET A 45 14.00 -2.69 -14.18
N VAL A 46 14.35 -3.81 -13.57
CA VAL A 46 15.73 -4.29 -13.38
C VAL A 46 15.83 -5.65 -14.04
N GLY A 47 16.33 -5.66 -15.29
CA GLY A 47 16.20 -6.80 -16.18
C GLY A 47 14.71 -7.12 -16.41
N THR A 48 14.29 -8.33 -16.07
CA THR A 48 12.90 -8.80 -16.20
C THR A 48 12.05 -8.55 -14.95
N HIS A 49 12.61 -8.02 -13.87
CA HIS A 49 11.90 -7.86 -12.61
C HIS A 49 11.52 -6.41 -12.32
N ARG A 50 10.32 -6.23 -11.75
CA ARG A 50 9.86 -4.94 -11.24
C ARG A 50 10.50 -4.64 -9.88
N ARG A 51 10.86 -3.37 -9.68
CA ARG A 51 11.37 -2.81 -8.43
C ARG A 51 10.64 -1.50 -8.12
N ILE A 52 10.26 -1.33 -6.86
CA ILE A 52 9.51 -0.17 -6.39
C ILE A 52 10.40 0.59 -5.40
N ALA A 53 10.63 1.88 -5.63
CA ALA A 53 11.40 2.69 -4.70
C ALA A 53 10.65 2.84 -3.37
N PHE A 54 11.38 2.93 -2.26
CA PHE A 54 10.77 3.11 -0.95
C PHE A 54 9.91 4.39 -0.87
N ASP A 55 10.37 5.48 -1.48
CA ASP A 55 9.66 6.77 -1.48
C ASP A 55 8.33 6.67 -2.23
N ASP A 56 8.30 6.01 -3.39
CA ASP A 56 7.07 5.75 -4.15
C ASP A 56 6.08 4.92 -3.31
N LEU A 57 6.59 3.89 -2.64
CA LEU A 57 5.78 3.00 -1.80
C LEU A 57 5.20 3.74 -0.57
N LEU A 58 5.99 4.64 0.02
CA LEU A 58 5.58 5.45 1.17
C LEU A 58 4.55 6.51 0.77
N ALA A 59 4.76 7.19 -0.36
CA ALA A 59 3.81 8.14 -0.93
C ALA A 59 2.47 7.45 -1.23
N TYR A 60 2.53 6.31 -1.90
CA TYR A 60 1.34 5.51 -2.20
C TYR A 60 0.59 5.06 -0.94
N ARG A 61 1.30 4.61 0.10
CA ARG A 61 0.70 4.23 1.39
C ARG A 61 -0.03 5.41 2.07
N ARG A 62 0.53 6.62 1.98
CA ARG A 62 -0.09 7.82 2.56
C ARG A 62 -1.40 8.16 1.84
N ASP A 63 -1.39 8.15 0.51
CA ASP A 63 -2.60 8.37 -0.30
C ASP A 63 -3.68 7.31 -0.02
N MET A 64 -3.29 6.02 0.02
CA MET A 64 -4.22 4.94 0.37
C MET A 64 -4.89 5.15 1.74
N ARG A 65 -4.11 5.54 2.76
CA ARG A 65 -4.66 5.79 4.11
C ARG A 65 -5.60 6.99 4.12
N GLY A 66 -5.26 8.07 3.41
CA GLY A 66 -6.16 9.22 3.28
C GLY A 66 -7.51 8.83 2.67
N LYS A 67 -7.49 8.03 1.61
CA LYS A 67 -8.71 7.50 0.98
C LYS A 67 -9.53 6.60 1.90
N GLN A 68 -8.85 5.75 2.68
CA GLN A 68 -9.51 4.88 3.67
C GLN A 68 -10.18 5.70 4.77
N MET A 69 -9.50 6.70 5.32
CA MET A 69 -10.06 7.58 6.35
C MET A 69 -11.29 8.35 5.83
N ALA A 70 -11.18 8.96 4.64
CA ALA A 70 -12.30 9.67 4.02
C ALA A 70 -13.48 8.74 3.66
N ALA A 71 -13.23 7.44 3.40
CA ALA A 71 -14.30 6.47 3.22
C ALA A 71 -15.00 6.14 4.54
N LEU A 72 -14.24 5.97 5.63
CA LEU A 72 -14.79 5.72 6.96
C LEU A 72 -15.60 6.91 7.49
N GLU A 73 -15.12 8.13 7.28
CA GLU A 73 -15.83 9.35 7.64
C GLU A 73 -17.17 9.44 6.91
N ARG A 74 -17.19 9.21 5.60
CA ARG A 74 -18.44 9.14 4.82
C ARG A 74 -19.37 8.03 5.29
N MET A 75 -18.86 6.86 5.67
CA MET A 75 -19.69 5.79 6.23
C MET A 75 -20.31 6.20 7.57
N ALA A 76 -19.54 6.88 8.42
CA ALA A 76 -20.02 7.37 9.70
C ALA A 76 -21.08 8.47 9.52
N ASP A 77 -20.86 9.41 8.60
CA ASP A 77 -21.83 10.46 8.28
C ASP A 77 -23.14 9.85 7.75
N ASN A 78 -23.04 8.89 6.82
CA ASN A 78 -24.22 8.18 6.32
C ASN A 78 -24.96 7.42 7.43
N ALA A 79 -24.24 6.85 8.41
CA ALA A 79 -24.87 6.15 9.53
C ALA A 79 -25.63 7.13 10.45
N ARG A 80 -25.07 8.32 10.71
CA ARG A 80 -25.73 9.39 11.48
C ARG A 80 -26.98 9.90 10.77
N ASP A 81 -26.90 10.12 9.46
CA ASP A 81 -28.06 10.56 8.66
C ASP A 81 -29.20 9.53 8.67
N LEU A 82 -28.86 8.24 8.77
CA LEU A 82 -29.82 7.13 8.85
C LEU A 82 -30.27 6.82 10.28
N GLY A 83 -29.75 7.50 11.30
CA GLY A 83 -30.04 7.23 12.72
C GLY A 83 -29.62 5.83 13.18
N LEU A 84 -28.57 5.27 12.56
CA LEU A 84 -27.98 3.97 12.90
C LEU A 84 -26.83 4.09 13.92
N ASP A 85 -26.59 5.32 14.36
CA ASP A 85 -26.34 5.75 15.73
C ASP A 85 -26.51 4.75 16.89
N TYR A 86 -25.48 4.13 17.50
CA TYR A 86 -25.66 3.43 18.80
C TYR A 86 -25.03 4.21 19.94
#